data_AF-A0A3M1HIH6-F1
#
_entry.id   AF-A0A3M1HIH6-F1
#
_cell.length_a   1.000
_cell.length_b   1.000
_cell.length_c   1.000
_cell.angle_alpha   90.00
_cell.angle_beta   90.00
_cell.angle_gamma   90.00
#
_symmetry.space_group_name_H-M   'P 1'
#
loop_
_entity.id
_entity.type
_entity.pdbx_description
1 polymer ?
#
loop_
_entity_poly.entity_id
_entity_poly.type
_entity_poly.pdbx_seq_one_letter_code
_entity_poly.pdbx_strand_id
1 'polypeptide(L)'
;MLRYALKRIVMMIPLLVGITAISFAMMHLAPGDPLAAMVQLDPRIDPEKLAELRHQYGLDQPIWKQYLDWLWRIAHLDFGESFAADHRPVWD
;
A
#
# COMPACT_ATOMS: atom_id res chain seq x y z
N MET A 1 -6.00 34.79 8.93
CA MET A 1 -6.59 33.65 8.18
C MET A 1 -5.56 32.58 7.83
N LEU A 2 -4.44 32.89 7.16
CA LEU A 2 -3.43 31.88 6.75
C LEU A 2 -2.84 31.05 7.91
N ARG A 3 -2.44 31.70 9.01
CA ARG A 3 -1.92 31.00 10.22
C ARG A 3 -2.94 30.05 10.85
N TYR A 4 -4.23 30.40 10.77
CA TYR A 4 -5.32 29.55 11.24
C TYR A 4 -5.53 28.34 10.31
N ALA A 5 -5.49 28.56 8.99
CA ALA A 5 -5.57 27.48 8.01
C ALA A 5 -4.40 26.49 8.16
N LEU A 6 -3.16 26.98 8.27
CA LEU A 6 -1.97 26.13 8.49
C LEU A 6 -2.07 25.33 9.80
N LYS A 7 -2.48 25.97 10.90
CA LYS A 7 -2.70 25.29 12.18
C LYS A 7 -3.73 24.16 12.03
N ARG A 8 -4.82 24.40 11.29
CA ARG A 8 -5.86 23.41 11.03
C ARG A 8 -5.34 22.23 10.21
N ILE A 9 -4.58 22.49 9.14
CA ILE A 9 -3.98 21.43 8.31
C ILE A 9 -3.04 20.55 9.14
N VAL A 10 -2.14 21.16 9.93
CA VAL A 10 -1.21 20.40 10.78
C VAL A 10 -1.97 19.55 11.81
N MET A 11 -3.05 20.08 12.39
CA MET A 11 -3.90 19.35 13.33
C MET A 11 -4.67 18.19 12.68
N MET A 12 -4.89 18.21 11.37
CA MET A 12 -5.51 17.12 10.64
C MET A 12 -4.54 15.96 10.36
N ILE A 13 -3.22 16.22 10.32
CA ILE A 13 -2.22 15.19 10.00
C ILE A 13 -2.32 13.99 10.96
N PRO A 14 -2.34 14.14 12.29
CA PRO A 14 -2.47 12.98 13.20
C PRO A 14 -3.76 12.20 13.01
N LEU A 15 -4.86 12.89 12.70
CA LEU A 15 -6.14 12.24 12.44
C LEU A 15 -6.08 11.40 11.16
N LEU A 16 -5.52 11.94 10.08
CA LEU A 16 -5.35 11.23 8.81
C LEU A 16 -4.40 10.04 8.94
N VAL A 17 -3.29 10.21 9.66
CA VAL A 17 -2.36 9.12 9.99
C VAL A 17 -3.09 8.03 10.79
N GLY A 18 -3.88 8.40 11.80
CA GLY A 18 -4.66 7.45 12.58
C GLY A 18 -5.65 6.63 11.73
N ILE A 19 -6.44 7.30 10.88
CA ILE A 19 -7.41 6.64 10.01
C ILE A 19 -6.71 5.72 9.00
N THR A 20 -5.64 6.20 8.35
CA THR A 20 -4.88 5.43 7.36
C THR A 20 -4.16 4.23 7.98
N ALA A 21 -3.63 4.37 9.20
CA ALA A 21 -3.03 3.27 9.94
C ALA A 21 -4.05 2.18 10.27
N ILE A 22 -5.27 2.56 10.67
CA ILE A 22 -6.36 1.61 10.90
C ILE A 22 -6.73 0.90 9.59
N SER A 23 -6.91 1.63 8.49
CA SER A 23 -7.20 1.04 7.18
C SER A 23 -6.11 0.07 6.73
N PHE A 24 -4.84 0.44 6.91
CA PHE A 24 -3.69 -0.40 6.58
C PHE A 24 -3.64 -1.67 7.43
N ALA A 25 -3.91 -1.55 8.74
CA ALA A 25 -4.00 -2.68 9.65
C ALA A 25 -5.15 -3.62 9.26
N MET A 26 -6.31 -3.09 8.89
CA MET A 26 -7.44 -3.91 8.40
C MET A 26 -7.07 -4.71 7.16
N MET A 27 -6.31 -4.12 6.23
CA MET A 27 -5.81 -4.81 5.05
C MET A 27 -4.83 -5.94 5.41
N HIS A 28 -3.96 -5.74 6.40
CA HIS A 28 -3.03 -6.77 6.88
C HIS A 28 -3.69 -7.88 7.70
N LEU A 29 -4.81 -7.59 8.34
CA LEU A 29 -5.61 -8.57 9.08
C LEU A 29 -6.54 -9.37 8.16
N ALA A 30 -6.77 -8.90 6.93
CA ALA A 30 -7.57 -9.62 5.97
C ALA A 30 -6.89 -10.96 5.61
N PRO A 31 -7.61 -12.09 5.65
CA PRO A 31 -7.04 -13.37 5.27
C PRO A 31 -6.73 -13.39 3.77
N GLY A 32 -5.45 -13.54 3.42
CA GLY A 32 -4.99 -13.64 2.04
C GLY A 32 -3.55 -13.11 1.89
N ASP A 33 -2.75 -13.74 1.01
CA ASP A 33 -1.47 -13.16 0.59
C ASP A 33 -1.76 -12.22 -0.61
N PRO A 34 -1.27 -10.97 -0.61
CA PRO A 34 -1.39 -10.07 -1.76
C PRO A 34 -0.94 -10.72 -3.08
N LEU A 35 0.06 -11.61 -3.02
CA LEU A 35 0.58 -12.32 -4.18
C LEU A 35 -0.19 -13.62 -4.49
N ALA A 36 -1.08 -14.09 -3.61
CA ALA A 36 -1.89 -15.27 -3.89
C ALA A 36 -2.83 -15.08 -5.07
N ALA A 37 -3.26 -13.84 -5.35
CA ALA A 37 -4.02 -13.52 -6.55
C ALA A 37 -3.19 -13.73 -7.83
N MET A 38 -1.90 -13.38 -7.80
CA MET A 38 -0.99 -13.61 -8.93
C MET A 38 -0.73 -15.11 -9.15
N VAL A 39 -0.51 -15.88 -8.07
CA VAL A 39 -0.33 -17.33 -8.16
C VAL A 39 -1.60 -18.04 -8.68
N GLN A 40 -2.79 -17.51 -8.38
CA GLN A 40 -4.05 -18.03 -8.93
C GLN A 40 -4.20 -17.73 -10.44
N LEU A 41 -3.71 -16.59 -10.90
CA LEU A 41 -3.73 -16.19 -12.31
C LEU A 41 -2.70 -16.96 -13.14
N ASP A 42 -1.52 -17.23 -12.57
CA ASP A 42 -0.49 -18.07 -13.19
C ASP A 42 0.02 -19.16 -12.23
N PRO A 43 -0.58 -20.37 -12.28
CA PRO A 43 -0.17 -21.51 -11.45
C PRO A 43 1.25 -22.03 -11.72
N ARG A 44 1.93 -21.54 -12.76
CA ARG A 44 3.30 -21.94 -13.12
C ARG A 44 4.35 -20.93 -12.66
N ILE A 45 3.96 -19.90 -11.89
CA ILE A 45 4.90 -18.94 -11.32
C ILE A 45 5.97 -19.69 -10.52
N ASP A 46 7.22 -19.46 -10.90
CA ASP A 46 8.39 -20.04 -10.24
C ASP A 46 8.50 -19.45 -8.82
N PRO A 47 8.71 -20.26 -7.76
CA PRO A 47 8.90 -19.76 -6.40
C PRO A 47 9.99 -18.67 -6.27
N GLU A 48 11.05 -18.74 -7.09
CA GLU A 48 12.07 -17.68 -7.12
C GLU A 48 11.50 -16.34 -7.60
N LYS A 49 10.62 -16.38 -8.62
CA LYS A 49 9.95 -15.17 -9.13
C LYS A 49 8.98 -14.59 -8.12
N LEU A 50 8.29 -15.46 -7.37
CA LEU A 50 7.40 -15.03 -6.29
C LEU A 50 8.17 -14.31 -5.17
N ALA A 51 9.35 -14.82 -4.79
CA ALA A 51 10.20 -14.19 -3.79
C ALA A 51 10.74 -12.84 -4.27
N GLU A 52 11.14 -12.74 -5.55
CA GLU A 52 11.56 -11.48 -6.18
C GLU A 52 10.42 -10.45 -6.15
N LEU A 53 9.20 -10.84 -6.52
CA LEU A 53 8.02 -9.97 -6.44
C LEU A 53 7.74 -9.54 -5.00
N ARG A 54 7.84 -10.45 -4.04
CA ARG A 54 7.65 -10.15 -2.62
C ARG A 54 8.62 -9.06 -2.15
N HIS A 55 9.87 -9.15 -2.58
CA HIS A 55 10.90 -8.14 -2.31
C HIS A 55 10.62 -6.81 -3.03
N GLN A 56 10.22 -6.88 -4.31
CA GLN A 56 9.90 -5.71 -5.13
C GLN A 56 8.74 -4.90 -4.54
N TYR A 57 7.70 -5.57 -4.03
CA TYR A 57 6.57 -4.92 -3.35
C TYR A 57 6.84 -4.59 -1.87
N GLY A 58 8.02 -4.92 -1.34
CA GLY A 58 8.40 -4.68 0.05
C GLY A 58 7.62 -5.50 1.07
N LEU A 59 6.96 -6.58 0.64
CA LEU A 59 6.14 -7.46 1.49
C LEU A 59 6.99 -8.34 2.44
N ASP A 60 8.30 -8.34 2.25
CA ASP A 60 9.31 -8.94 3.12
C ASP A 60 9.84 -7.96 4.20
N GLN A 61 9.47 -6.68 4.14
CA GLN A 61 9.96 -5.66 5.07
C GLN A 61 9.13 -5.59 6.36
N PRO A 62 9.64 -4.98 7.44
CA PRO A 62 8.85 -4.75 8.65
C PRO A 62 7.57 -3.94 8.37
N ILE A 63 6.46 -4.30 9.04
CA ILE A 63 5.12 -3.70 8.83
C ILE A 63 5.14 -2.16 8.93
N TRP A 64 5.90 -1.60 9.88
CA TRP A 64 6.01 -0.15 10.03
C TRP A 64 6.62 0.52 8.79
N LYS A 65 7.58 -0.16 8.14
CA LYS A 65 8.24 0.35 6.93
C LYS A 65 7.30 0.25 5.74
N GLN A 66 6.59 -0.87 5.61
CA GLN A 66 5.54 -1.02 4.60
C GLN A 66 4.47 0.07 4.70
N TYR A 67 4.04 0.41 5.93
CA TYR A 67 3.09 1.50 6.15
C TYR A 67 3.66 2.87 5.75
N LEU A 68 4.90 3.18 6.13
CA LEU A 68 5.52 4.47 5.78
C LEU A 68 5.74 4.61 4.27
N ASP A 69 6.22 3.56 3.60
CA ASP A 69 6.44 3.55 2.16
C ASP A 69 5.10 3.70 1.42
N TRP A 70 4.05 2.99 1.86
CA TRP A 70 2.70 3.12 1.31
C TRP A 70 2.11 4.52 1.54
N LEU A 71 2.23 5.06 2.74
CA LEU A 71 1.75 6.41 3.07
C LEU A 71 2.47 7.48 2.26
N TRP A 72 3.79 7.30 2.03
CA TRP A 72 4.59 8.20 1.21
C TRP A 72 4.11 8.23 -0.25
N ARG A 73 3.84 7.07 -0.85
CA ARG A 73 3.31 6.96 -2.22
C ARG A 73 1.96 7.64 -2.35
N ILE A 74 1.03 7.38 -1.42
CA ILE A 74 -0.28 8.04 -1.41
C ILE A 74 -0.16 9.55 -1.25
N ALA A 75 0.76 10.03 -0.41
CA ALA A 75 1.01 11.47 -0.25
C ALA A 75 1.49 12.14 -1.56
N HIS A 76 2.11 11.36 -2.47
CA HIS A 76 2.51 11.79 -3.81
C HIS A 76 1.48 11.47 -4.89
N LEU A 77 0.27 11.04 -4.50
CA LEU A 77 -0.81 10.60 -5.40
C LEU A 77 -0.45 9.37 -6.25
N ASP A 78 0.51 8.56 -5.79
CA ASP A 78 0.82 7.26 -6.36
C ASP A 78 0.04 6.18 -5.60
N PHE A 79 -1.04 5.68 -6.21
CA PHE A 79 -1.83 4.56 -5.67
C PHE A 79 -1.38 3.20 -6.21
N GLY A 80 -0.33 3.17 -7.04
CA GLY A 80 0.18 1.95 -7.67
C GLY A 80 -0.63 1.43 -8.85
N GLU A 81 -0.23 0.25 -9.31
CA GLU A 81 -0.83 -0.46 -10.43
C GLU A 81 -1.76 -1.56 -9.92
N SER A 82 -2.79 -1.84 -10.71
CA SER A 82 -3.70 -2.95 -10.52
C SER A 82 -2.97 -4.28 -10.64
N PHE A 83 -3.32 -5.22 -9.77
CA PHE A 83 -2.88 -6.62 -9.87
C PHE A 83 -3.61 -7.42 -10.95
N ALA A 84 -4.54 -6.80 -11.69
CA ALA A 84 -5.16 -7.41 -12.86
C ALA A 84 -4.15 -7.50 -14.02
N ALA A 85 -4.41 -8.41 -14.96
CA ALA A 85 -3.52 -8.68 -16.09
C ALA A 85 -3.25 -7.45 -16.99
N ASP A 86 -4.04 -6.39 -16.87
CA ASP A 86 -3.91 -5.15 -17.63
C ASP A 86 -2.94 -4.13 -17.01
N HIS A 87 -2.44 -4.34 -15.77
CA HIS A 87 -1.49 -3.48 -15.04
C HIS A 87 -1.84 -1.98 -15.05
N ARG A 88 -3.12 -1.64 -15.17
CA ARG A 88 -3.52 -0.24 -15.22
C ARG A 88 -3.36 0.45 -13.87
N PRO A 89 -3.15 1.77 -13.82
CA PRO A 89 -3.16 2.51 -12.56
C PRO A 89 -4.45 2.28 -11.78
N VAL A 90 -4.38 2.21 -10.45
CA VAL A 90 -5.55 1.94 -9.60
C VAL A 90 -6.63 3.04 -9.71
N TRP A 91 -6.24 4.25 -10.12
CA TRP A 91 -7.16 5.38 -10.26
C TRP A 91 -7.89 5.45 -11.62
N ASP A 92 -7.59 4.52 -12.55
CA ASP A 92 -8.23 4.39 -13.88
C ASP A 92 -9.25 3.24 -13.94
#